data_AF-A0A1F2R619-F1
#
_entry.id   AF-A0A1F2R619-F1
#
_cell.length_a   1.000
_cell.length_b   1.000
_cell.length_c   1.000
_cell.angle_alpha   90.00
_cell.angle_beta   90.00
_cell.angle_gamma   90.00
#
_symmetry.space_group_name_H-M   'P 1'
#
loop_
_entity.id
_entity.type
_entity.pdbx_description
1 polymer ?
#
loop_
_entity_poly.entity_id
_entity_poly.type
_entity_poly.pdbx_seq_one_letter_code
_entity_poly.pdbx_strand_id
1 'polypeptide(L)' 'MIQAAKKRNETLKRQFVRVQALAFPGGHAQERAIGFVSFLNQYGPALVERLEDELPLDIGQHWIVTV' A
#
# COMPACT_ATOMS: atom_id res chain seq x y z
N MET A 1 26.89 -21.19 4.89
CA MET A 1 26.08 -21.07 3.67
C MET A 1 24.83 -20.19 3.82
N ILE A 2 24.03 -20.33 4.88
CA ILE A 2 22.77 -19.57 5.07
C ILE A 2 22.97 -18.03 5.06
N GLN A 3 24.01 -17.52 5.72
CA GLN A 3 24.23 -16.06 5.80
C GLN A 3 24.60 -15.42 4.45
N ALA A 4 25.39 -16.10 3.62
CA ALA A 4 25.78 -15.59 2.29
C ALA A 4 24.56 -15.52 1.35
N ALA A 5 23.69 -16.55 1.38
CA ALA A 5 22.43 -16.54 0.63
C ALA A 5 21.47 -15.45 1.14
N LYS A 6 21.40 -15.24 2.46
CA LYS A 6 20.60 -14.16 3.06
C LYS A 6 21.08 -12.77 2.63
N LYS A 7 22.40 -12.55 2.62
CA LYS A 7 23.02 -11.29 2.16
C LYS A 7 22.74 -11.03 0.67
N ARG A 8 22.83 -12.07 -0.17
CA ARG A 8 22.49 -11.99 -1.60
C ARG A 8 21.02 -11.61 -1.82
N ASN A 9 20.12 -12.09 -0.96
CA ASN A 9 18.68 -11.86 -1.08
C ASN A 9 18.16 -10.67 -0.24
N GLU A 10 19.06 -9.87 0.33
CA GLU A 10 18.67 -8.83 1.27
C GLU A 10 17.79 -7.74 0.62
N THR A 11 18.13 -7.33 -0.60
CA THR A 11 17.34 -6.36 -1.37
C THR A 11 15.92 -6.88 -1.63
N LEU A 12 15.79 -8.12 -2.11
CA LEU A 12 14.50 -8.74 -2.38
C LEU A 12 13.66 -8.82 -1.10
N LYS A 13 14.28 -9.19 0.02
CA LYS A 13 13.60 -9.23 1.32
C LYS A 13 13.12 -7.85 1.75
N ARG A 14 13.93 -6.81 1.58
CA ARG A 14 13.54 -5.42 1.90
C ARG A 14 12.39 -4.94 1.02
N GLN A 15 12.44 -5.22 -0.28
CA GLN A 15 11.37 -4.88 -1.22
C GLN A 15 10.07 -5.58 -0.84
N PHE A 16 10.12 -6.89 -0.55
CA PHE A 16 8.95 -7.64 -0.11
C PHE A 16 8.33 -7.06 1.15
N VAL A 17 9.14 -6.85 2.20
CA VAL A 17 8.67 -6.29 3.47
C VAL A 17 8.10 -4.89 3.29
N ARG A 18 8.71 -4.07 2.42
CA ARG A 18 8.20 -2.73 2.10
C ARG A 18 6.83 -2.80 1.43
N VAL A 19 6.67 -3.63 0.40
CA VAL A 19 5.38 -3.77 -0.30
C VAL A 19 4.31 -4.32 0.65
N GLN A 20 4.66 -5.33 1.45
CA GLN A 20 3.76 -5.85 2.49
C GLN A 20 3.34 -4.76 3.47
N ALA A 21 4.26 -3.95 3.97
CA ALA A 21 3.94 -2.88 4.92
C ALA A 21 3.06 -1.77 4.32
N LEU A 22 3.12 -1.56 3.00
CA LEU A 22 2.27 -0.59 2.29
C LEU A 22 0.84 -1.11 2.10
N ALA A 23 0.69 -2.35 1.62
CA ALA A 23 -0.63 -2.93 1.30
C ALA A 23 -1.30 -3.60 2.50
N PHE A 24 -0.50 -4.19 3.39
CA PHE A 24 -0.93 -4.91 4.58
C PHE A 24 -0.16 -4.48 5.84
N PRO A 25 -0.27 -3.21 6.28
CA PRO A 25 0.37 -2.75 7.50
C PRO A 25 -0.02 -3.63 8.70
N GLY A 26 0.97 -4.23 9.36
CA GLY A 26 0.72 -5.15 10.48
C GLY A 26 -0.04 -6.42 10.12
N GLY A 27 -0.15 -6.75 8.82
CA GLY A 27 -0.93 -7.90 8.32
C GLY A 27 -2.42 -7.61 8.09
N HIS A 28 -2.88 -6.38 8.34
CA HIS A 28 -4.25 -5.96 8.09
C HIS A 28 -4.35 -5.21 6.77
N ALA A 29 -5.48 -5.34 6.07
CA ALA A 29 -5.74 -4.55 4.86
C ALA A 29 -5.55 -3.06 5.13
N GLN A 30 -4.88 -2.35 4.22
CA GLN A 30 -4.51 -0.95 4.36
C GLN A 30 -5.67 -0.06 4.84
N GLU A 31 -6.85 -0.19 4.23
CA GLU A 31 -8.08 0.56 4.57
C GLU A 31 -8.56 0.37 6.01
N ARG A 32 -8.15 -0.71 6.68
CA ARG A 32 -8.48 -1.03 8.07
C ARG A 32 -7.39 -0.63 9.07
N ALA A 33 -6.19 -0.34 8.58
CA ALA A 33 -5.02 -0.03 9.39
C ALA A 33 -4.63 1.45 9.32
N ILE A 34 -4.91 2.12 8.20
CA ILE A 34 -4.52 3.50 7.93
C ILE A 34 -5.76 4.36 7.73
N GLY A 35 -5.90 5.42 8.52
CA GLY A 35 -6.97 6.40 8.37
C GLY A 35 -6.74 7.34 7.17
N PHE A 36 -7.83 7.81 6.57
CA PHE A 36 -7.81 8.64 5.36
C PHE A 36 -6.93 9.91 5.48
N VAL A 37 -6.82 10.50 6.68
CA VAL A 37 -6.01 11.70 6.95
C VAL A 37 -4.53 11.50 6.59
N SER A 38 -3.99 10.28 6.75
CA SER A 38 -2.61 9.98 6.36
C SER A 38 -2.38 10.19 4.87
N PHE A 39 -3.36 9.80 4.03
CA PHE A 39 -3.29 9.96 2.59
C PHE A 39 -3.47 11.41 2.17
N LEU A 40 -4.40 12.14 2.80
CA LEU A 40 -4.56 13.58 2.53
C LEU A 40 -3.31 14.38 2.90
N ASN A 41 -2.65 14.04 4.01
CA ASN A 41 -1.41 14.70 4.39
C ASN A 41 -0.27 14.44 3.37
N GLN A 42 -0.24 13.25 2.77
CA GLN A 42 0.81 12.88 1.82
C GLN A 42 0.55 13.39 0.39
N TYR A 43 -0.71 13.34 -0.06
CA TYR A 43 -1.08 13.58 -1.46
C TYR A 43 -1.86 14.89 -1.67
N GLY A 44 -2.26 15.56 -0.59
CA GLY A 44 -3.02 16.80 -0.64
C GLY A 44 -4.51 16.59 -0.97
N PRO A 45 -5.28 17.69 -1.05
CA PRO A 45 -6.73 17.65 -1.25
C PRO A 45 -7.14 17.13 -2.64
N ALA A 46 -6.29 17.29 -3.66
CA ALA A 46 -6.55 16.79 -5.02
C ALA A 46 -6.74 15.26 -5.09
N LEU A 47 -6.30 14.52 -4.07
CA LEU A 47 -6.58 13.09 -3.97
C LEU A 47 -8.09 12.80 -3.91
N VAL A 48 -8.88 13.68 -3.28
CA VAL A 48 -10.33 13.47 -3.14
C VAL A 48 -11.01 13.54 -4.50
N GLU A 49 -10.72 14.58 -5.28
CA GLU A 49 -11.26 14.77 -6.64
C GLU A 49 -10.93 13.57 -7.52
N ARG A 50 -9.67 13.11 -7.46
CA ARG A 50 -9.23 11.94 -8.23
C ARG A 50 -9.96 10.65 -7.82
N LEU A 51 -10.19 10.44 -6.53
CA LEU A 51 -10.94 9.28 -6.06
C LEU A 51 -12.41 9.33 -6.50
N GLU A 52 -13.01 10.52 -6.51
CA GLU A 52 -14.38 10.72 -6.98
C GLU A 52 -14.52 10.43 -8.48
N ASP A 53 -13.53 10.83 -9.29
CA ASP A 53 -13.54 10.64 -10.74
C ASP A 53 -13.16 9.21 -11.17
N GLU A 54 -12.20 8.57 -10.49
CA GLU A 54 -11.58 7.32 -10.94
C GLU A 54 -12.10 6.06 -10.25
N LEU A 55 -12.69 6.15 -9.04
CA LEU A 55 -13.04 4.96 -8.25
C LEU A 55 -14.50 4.53 -8.44
N PRO A 56 -14.78 3.37 -9.05
CA PRO A 56 -16.14 2.87 -9.18
C PRO A 56 -16.75 2.48 -7.83
N LEU A 57 -18.06 2.67 -7.70
CA LEU A 57 -18.83 2.30 -6.50
C LEU A 57 -19.45 0.89 -6.57
N ASP A 58 -19.06 0.10 -7.57
CA ASP A 58 -19.54 -1.27 -7.76
C ASP A 58 -19.15 -2.16 -6.57
N ILE A 59 -20.14 -2.85 -6.01
CA ILE A 59 -19.96 -3.72 -4.86
C ILE A 59 -19.41 -5.08 -5.31
N GLY A 60 -18.55 -5.67 -4.48
CA GLY A 60 -18.04 -7.03 -4.69
C GLY A 60 -16.72 -7.11 -5.46
N GLN A 61 -16.16 -5.96 -5.82
CA GLN A 61 -14.83 -5.86 -6.43
C GLN A 61 -13.87 -5.10 -5.51
N HIS A 62 -12.62 -5.56 -5.46
CA HIS A 62 -11.54 -4.84 -4.80
C HIS A 62 -10.81 -3.97 -5.82
N TRP A 63 -10.64 -2.69 -5.50
CA TRP A 63 -10.00 -1.71 -6.36
C TRP A 63 -8.63 -1.32 -5.81
N ILE A 64 -7.68 -1.14 -6.71
CA ILE A 64 -6.34 -0.64 -6.38
C ILE A 64 -6.20 0.72 -7.03
N VAL A 65 -5.95 1.75 -6.22
CA VAL A 65 -5.67 3.10 -6.70
C VAL A 65 -4.16 3.31 -6.71
N THR A 66 -3.61 3.60 -7.88
CA THR A 66 -2.17 3.90 -8.04
C THR A 66 -1.98 5.40 -8.19
N VAL A 67 -1.36 6.02 -7.19
CA VAL A 67 -1.09 7.47 -7.17
C VAL A 67 0.14 7.85 -7.96
#